data_AF-A0A944PZC4-F1
#
_entry.id   AF-A0A944PZC4-F1
#
_cell.length_a   1.000
_cell.length_b   1.000
_cell.length_c   1.000
_cell.angle_alpha   90.00
_cell.angle_beta   90.00
_cell.angle_gamma   90.00
#
_symmetry.space_group_name_H-M   'P 1'
#
loop_
_entity.id
_entity.type
_entity.pdbx_description
1 polymer ?
#
loop_
_entity_poly.entity_id
_entity_poly.type
_entity_poly.pdbx_seq_one_letter_code
_entity_poly.pdbx_strand_id
1 'polypeptide(L)'
;MPSSPSTPNVVALILRPFGYLLVALVWSALSVTMIALSGALLVGLWSSGWEPSRFFDDVDVVVVTLELIVIALIWVALLGWAQVVLPLASVPLAVLAWTYVVRSLRPSYRAERLSGTRQARGTIGPVTVTGTVAMSLLPVRPSPWTDVWARLSSAGWNPPGRIFVAGAPWGLATFLAPGWILWPVGPVPAVLWSLFSVAALAVTVVLVVRSLRAPTARRGVQRPSAGTPARSR
;
A
#
# COMPACT_ATOMS: atom_id res chain seq x y z
N MET A 1 -27.92 -0.08 -20.51
CA MET A 1 -28.04 -1.04 -21.63
C MET A 1 -26.90 -2.04 -21.53
N PRO A 2 -27.17 -3.33 -21.28
CA PRO A 2 -26.14 -4.36 -21.37
C PRO A 2 -25.76 -4.53 -22.85
N SER A 3 -24.52 -4.19 -23.20
CA SER A 3 -23.99 -4.46 -24.54
C SER A 3 -23.95 -5.97 -24.79
N SER A 4 -24.45 -6.39 -25.95
CA SER A 4 -24.34 -7.78 -26.39
C SER A 4 -22.89 -8.26 -26.26
N PRO A 5 -22.64 -9.50 -25.77
CA PRO A 5 -21.30 -10.02 -25.68
C PRO A 5 -20.74 -10.18 -27.10
N SER A 6 -19.88 -9.26 -27.52
CA SER A 6 -19.10 -9.44 -28.73
C SER A 6 -18.22 -10.67 -28.54
N THR A 7 -18.35 -11.63 -29.45
CA THR A 7 -17.50 -12.82 -29.47
C THR A 7 -16.04 -12.38 -29.48
N PRO A 8 -15.19 -12.86 -28.53
CA PRO A 8 -13.80 -12.44 -28.46
C PRO A 8 -13.08 -12.77 -29.77
N ASN A 9 -12.43 -11.77 -30.38
CA ASN A 9 -11.57 -11.96 -31.54
C ASN A 9 -10.47 -12.99 -31.19
N VAL A 10 -10.19 -13.94 -32.09
CA VAL A 10 -9.14 -14.97 -31.93
C VAL A 10 -7.79 -14.33 -31.59
N VAL A 11 -7.44 -13.22 -32.23
CA VAL A 11 -6.20 -12.47 -31.94
C VAL A 11 -6.18 -11.99 -30.50
N ALA A 12 -7.31 -11.48 -29.98
CA ALA A 12 -7.42 -11.03 -28.60
C ALA A 12 -7.29 -12.20 -27.60
N LEU A 13 -7.72 -13.40 -27.96
CA LEU A 13 -7.54 -14.61 -27.14
C LEU A 13 -6.08 -15.05 -27.08
N ILE A 14 -5.34 -14.98 -28.21
CA ILE A 14 -3.93 -15.36 -28.29
C ILE A 14 -3.02 -14.35 -27.58
N LEU A 15 -3.31 -13.05 -27.72
CA LEU A 15 -2.54 -11.98 -27.08
C LEU A 15 -2.84 -11.81 -25.59
N ARG A 16 -3.94 -12.39 -25.11
CA ARG A 16 -4.39 -12.32 -23.72
C ARG A 16 -3.32 -12.68 -22.68
N PRO A 17 -2.65 -13.85 -22.76
CA PRO A 17 -1.59 -14.20 -21.81
C PRO A 17 -0.44 -13.19 -21.82
N PHE A 18 -0.05 -12.67 -22.98
CA PHE A 18 1.01 -11.65 -23.09
C PHE A 18 0.60 -10.34 -22.45
N GLY A 19 -0.64 -9.90 -22.63
CA GLY A 19 -1.18 -8.70 -21.97
C GLY A 19 -1.15 -8.83 -20.45
N TYR A 20 -1.59 -9.98 -19.90
CA TYR A 20 -1.53 -10.22 -18.45
C TYR A 20 -0.09 -10.38 -17.95
N LEU A 21 0.80 -10.99 -18.74
CA LEU A 21 2.21 -11.15 -18.38
C LEU A 21 2.90 -9.80 -18.27
N LEU A 22 2.70 -8.91 -19.25
CA LEU A 22 3.24 -7.55 -19.20
C LEU A 22 2.75 -6.81 -17.96
N VAL A 23 1.45 -6.87 -17.67
CA VAL A 23 0.87 -6.24 -16.47
C VAL A 23 1.45 -6.85 -15.19
N ALA A 24 1.65 -8.17 -15.15
CA ALA A 24 2.25 -8.86 -14.01
C ALA A 24 3.70 -8.44 -13.79
N LEU A 25 4.48 -8.30 -14.86
CA LEU A 25 5.87 -7.82 -14.81
C LEU A 25 5.93 -6.37 -14.31
N VAL A 26 5.09 -5.48 -14.84
CA VAL A 26 5.03 -4.07 -14.41
C VAL A 26 4.70 -3.98 -12.91
N TRP A 27 3.66 -4.67 -12.46
CA TRP A 27 3.30 -4.65 -11.04
C TRP A 27 4.33 -5.32 -10.14
N SER A 28 5.01 -6.36 -10.62
CA SER A 28 6.10 -7.00 -9.89
C SER A 28 7.28 -6.03 -9.75
N ALA A 29 7.68 -5.36 -10.83
CA ALA A 29 8.72 -4.33 -10.80
C ALA A 29 8.37 -3.20 -9.84
N LEU A 30 7.15 -2.67 -9.91
CA LEU A 30 6.68 -1.64 -8.97
C LEU A 30 6.70 -2.14 -7.51
N SER A 31 6.22 -3.36 -7.26
CA SER A 31 6.21 -3.94 -5.91
C SER A 31 7.63 -4.10 -5.35
N VAL A 32 8.55 -4.62 -6.17
CA VAL A 32 9.96 -4.76 -5.82
C VAL A 32 10.57 -3.38 -5.56
N THR A 33 10.34 -2.40 -6.42
CA THR A 33 10.83 -1.02 -6.22
C THR A 33 10.30 -0.41 -4.94
N MET A 34 9.01 -0.57 -4.61
CA MET A 34 8.43 -0.01 -3.37
C MET A 34 9.03 -0.66 -2.12
N ILE A 35 9.26 -1.97 -2.15
CA ILE A 35 9.94 -2.69 -1.06
C ILE A 35 11.40 -2.25 -0.97
N ALA A 36 12.09 -2.20 -2.11
CA ALA A 36 13.50 -1.83 -2.19
C ALA A 36 13.75 -0.38 -1.78
N LEU A 37 12.84 0.54 -2.05
CA LEU A 37 12.96 1.96 -1.67
C LEU A 37 13.14 2.13 -0.15
N SER A 38 12.47 1.29 0.64
CA SER A 38 12.62 1.28 2.10
C SER A 38 14.05 0.95 2.53
N GLY A 39 14.71 0.01 1.84
CA GLY A 39 16.11 -0.35 2.09
C GLY A 39 17.12 0.59 1.42
N ALA A 40 16.80 1.11 0.24
CA ALA A 40 17.66 1.98 -0.55
C ALA A 40 17.98 3.29 0.18
N LEU A 41 17.03 3.83 0.96
CA LEU A 41 17.28 4.99 1.81
C LEU A 41 18.39 4.72 2.83
N LEU A 42 18.38 3.54 3.46
CA LEU A 42 19.39 3.14 4.45
C LEU A 42 20.74 2.87 3.80
N VAL A 43 20.76 2.19 2.65
CA VAL A 43 21.99 1.91 1.90
C VAL A 43 22.61 3.20 1.33
N GLY A 44 21.78 4.09 0.79
CA GLY A 44 22.21 5.39 0.29
C GLY A 44 22.83 6.25 1.40
N LEU A 45 22.21 6.24 2.58
CA LEU A 45 22.75 6.95 3.74
C LEU A 45 24.05 6.34 4.27
N TRP A 46 24.16 5.02 4.29
CA TRP A 46 25.38 4.34 4.70
C TRP A 46 26.55 4.63 3.74
N SER A 47 26.26 4.72 2.44
CA SER A 47 27.27 4.97 1.40
C SER A 47 27.62 6.45 1.19
N SER A 48 26.86 7.39 1.74
CA SER A 48 27.09 8.82 1.52
C SER A 48 28.26 9.39 2.32
N GLY A 49 28.81 8.65 3.28
CA GLY A 49 29.90 9.12 4.14
C GLY A 49 29.52 10.33 4.99
N TRP A 50 28.23 10.47 5.34
CA TRP A 50 27.72 11.62 6.07
C TRP A 50 28.39 11.73 7.46
N GLU A 51 28.98 12.90 7.74
CA GLU A 51 29.61 13.25 9.03
C GLU A 51 28.61 14.03 9.90
N PRO A 52 28.11 13.45 11.01
CA PRO A 52 27.12 14.13 11.87
C PRO A 52 27.65 15.38 12.57
N SER A 53 28.96 15.46 12.84
CA SER A 53 29.60 16.56 13.56
C SER A 53 29.34 17.93 12.93
N ARG A 54 29.41 18.02 11.60
CA ARG A 54 29.23 19.29 10.87
C ARG A 54 27.84 19.92 10.98
N PHE A 55 26.84 19.16 11.44
CA PHE A 55 25.46 19.63 11.53
C PHE A 55 25.13 20.28 12.88
N PHE A 56 25.90 19.98 13.93
CA PHE A 56 25.59 20.37 15.30
C PHE A 56 26.57 21.38 15.91
N ASP A 57 27.64 21.74 15.21
CA ASP A 57 28.75 22.53 15.78
C ASP A 57 28.39 24.00 16.13
N ASP A 58 27.22 24.53 15.72
CA ASP A 58 26.86 25.94 15.92
C ASP A 58 25.37 26.21 16.25
N VAL A 59 24.62 25.18 16.69
CA VAL A 59 23.16 25.30 16.88
C VAL A 59 22.75 25.04 18.33
N ASP A 60 21.85 25.89 18.85
CA ASP A 60 21.25 25.72 20.18
C ASP A 60 20.56 24.35 20.30
N VAL A 61 20.96 23.58 21.32
CA VAL A 61 20.45 22.24 21.61
C VAL A 61 18.93 22.21 21.73
N VAL A 62 18.31 23.25 22.30
CA VAL A 62 16.85 23.33 22.44
C VAL A 62 16.18 23.46 21.07
N VAL A 63 16.73 24.31 20.19
CA VAL A 63 16.23 24.52 18.84
C VAL A 63 16.38 23.24 18.02
N VAL A 64 17.56 22.62 18.05
CA VAL A 64 17.84 21.34 17.38
C VAL A 64 16.87 20.26 17.86
N THR A 65 16.68 20.13 19.17
CA THR A 65 15.80 19.11 19.76
C THR A 65 14.36 19.30 19.30
N LEU A 66 13.86 20.53 19.31
CA LEU A 66 12.50 20.84 18.88
C LEU A 66 12.32 20.57 17.39
N GLU A 67 13.29 20.93 16.56
CA GLU A 67 13.30 20.64 15.13
C GLU A 67 13.29 19.12 14.87
N LEU A 68 14.14 18.36 15.57
CA LEU A 68 14.22 16.90 15.46
C LEU A 68 12.91 16.22 15.85
N ILE A 69 12.21 16.73 16.88
CA ILE A 69 10.89 16.22 17.27
C ILE A 69 9.85 16.47 16.16
N VAL A 70 9.83 17.66 15.58
CA VAL A 70 8.90 18.01 14.49
C VAL A 70 9.19 17.18 13.24
N ILE A 71 10.47 17.09 12.86
CA ILE A 71 10.95 16.25 11.75
C ILE A 71 10.55 14.79 12.02
N ALA A 72 10.82 14.26 13.21
CA ALA A 72 10.45 12.90 13.58
C ALA A 72 8.95 12.66 13.45
N LEU A 73 8.10 13.56 13.95
CA LEU A 73 6.66 13.40 13.87
C LEU A 73 6.16 13.31 12.42
N ILE A 74 6.67 14.19 11.55
CA ILE A 74 6.29 14.24 10.13
C ILE A 74 6.84 13.02 9.38
N TRP A 75 8.14 12.73 9.52
CA TRP A 75 8.79 11.65 8.79
C TRP A 75 8.36 10.27 9.25
N VAL A 76 8.14 10.05 10.55
CA VAL A 76 7.60 8.77 11.06
C VAL A 76 6.22 8.51 10.49
N ALA A 77 5.35 9.52 10.48
CA ALA A 77 4.02 9.39 9.89
C ALA A 77 4.10 9.14 8.37
N LEU A 78 4.91 9.91 7.65
CA LEU A 78 5.05 9.81 6.20
C LEU A 78 5.69 8.48 5.75
N LEU A 79 6.82 8.09 6.35
CA LEU A 79 7.52 6.84 6.05
C LEU A 79 6.68 5.63 6.46
N GLY A 80 6.13 5.65 7.68
CA GLY A 80 5.27 4.57 8.16
C GLY A 80 4.05 4.38 7.27
N TRP A 81 3.42 5.47 6.83
CA TRP A 81 2.31 5.40 5.89
C TRP A 81 2.75 4.89 4.52
N ALA A 82 3.76 5.48 3.90
CA ALA A 82 4.21 5.12 2.56
C ALA A 82 4.66 3.65 2.49
N GLN A 83 5.42 3.20 3.47
CA GLN A 83 5.97 1.83 3.51
C GLN A 83 4.93 0.77 3.86
N VAL A 84 3.79 1.13 4.43
CA VAL A 84 2.66 0.20 4.62
C VAL A 84 1.73 0.24 3.40
N VAL A 85 1.34 1.43 2.96
CA VAL A 85 0.26 1.60 1.98
C VAL A 85 0.72 1.27 0.57
N LEU A 86 1.95 1.64 0.17
CA LEU A 86 2.44 1.38 -1.18
C LEU A 86 2.62 -0.12 -1.46
N PRO A 87 3.23 -0.92 -0.57
CA PRO A 87 3.27 -2.38 -0.75
C PRO A 87 1.88 -3.00 -0.70
N LEU A 88 1.00 -2.51 0.17
CA LEU A 88 -0.38 -3.00 0.27
C LEU A 88 -1.21 -2.70 -0.98
N ALA A 89 -0.88 -1.64 -1.73
CA ALA A 89 -1.50 -1.34 -3.02
C ALA A 89 -0.89 -2.15 -4.17
N SER A 90 0.44 -2.27 -4.21
CA SER A 90 1.18 -2.82 -5.36
C SER A 90 1.31 -4.36 -5.34
N VAL A 91 1.70 -4.95 -4.20
CA VAL A 91 1.95 -6.40 -4.08
C VAL A 91 0.70 -7.21 -4.41
N PRO A 92 -0.51 -6.88 -3.92
CA PRO A 92 -1.71 -7.63 -4.27
C PRO A 92 -2.06 -7.54 -5.76
N LEU A 93 -1.78 -6.41 -6.41
CA LEU A 93 -1.99 -6.26 -7.85
C LEU A 93 -1.02 -7.12 -8.66
N ALA A 94 0.24 -7.23 -8.22
CA ALA A 94 1.19 -8.17 -8.82
C ALA A 94 0.70 -9.62 -8.70
N VAL A 95 0.27 -10.03 -7.51
CA VAL A 95 -0.25 -11.39 -7.26
C VAL A 95 -1.52 -11.68 -8.08
N LEU A 96 -2.45 -10.72 -8.17
CA LEU A 96 -3.64 -10.84 -9.00
C LEU A 96 -3.28 -10.94 -10.49
N ALA A 97 -2.35 -10.12 -10.97
CA ALA A 97 -1.90 -10.15 -12.36
C ALA A 97 -1.30 -11.53 -12.72
N TRP A 98 -0.42 -12.09 -11.88
CA TRP A 98 0.09 -13.45 -12.05
C TRP A 98 -1.01 -14.51 -12.01
N THR A 99 -2.01 -14.33 -11.13
CA THR A 99 -3.18 -15.21 -11.10
C THR A 99 -3.93 -15.19 -12.43
N TYR A 100 -4.05 -14.03 -13.08
CA TYR A 100 -4.69 -13.92 -14.40
C TYR A 100 -3.82 -14.46 -15.53
N VAL A 101 -2.50 -14.38 -15.45
CA VAL A 101 -1.59 -15.09 -16.38
C VAL A 101 -1.91 -16.57 -16.34
N VAL A 102 -1.91 -17.19 -15.15
CA VAL A 102 -2.21 -18.63 -15.00
C VAL A 102 -3.62 -18.97 -15.48
N ARG A 103 -4.63 -18.16 -15.14
CA ARG A 103 -6.01 -18.39 -15.59
C ARG A 103 -6.17 -18.22 -17.11
N SER A 104 -5.39 -17.35 -17.75
CA SER A 104 -5.47 -17.12 -19.20
C SER A 104 -4.97 -18.31 -20.03
N LEU A 105 -4.08 -19.13 -19.46
CA LEU A 105 -3.59 -20.36 -20.08
C LEU A 105 -4.60 -21.52 -20.00
N ARG A 106 -5.58 -21.42 -19.09
CA ARG A 106 -6.57 -22.49 -18.88
C ARG A 106 -7.71 -22.39 -19.90
N PRO A 107 -8.03 -23.48 -20.63
CA PRO A 107 -9.06 -23.47 -21.67
C PRO A 107 -10.46 -23.13 -21.13
N SER A 108 -10.75 -23.47 -19.87
CA SER A 108 -12.03 -23.17 -19.20
C SER A 108 -12.35 -21.69 -19.07
N TYR A 109 -11.36 -20.80 -19.21
CA TYR A 109 -11.52 -19.35 -19.06
C TYR A 109 -11.50 -18.58 -20.39
N ARG A 110 -11.46 -19.27 -21.53
CA ARG A 110 -11.32 -18.62 -22.85
C ARG A 110 -12.50 -17.73 -23.22
N ALA A 111 -13.72 -18.13 -22.88
CA ALA A 111 -14.94 -17.41 -23.26
C ALA A 111 -15.30 -16.21 -22.35
N GLU A 112 -14.67 -16.09 -21.18
CA GLU A 112 -15.01 -15.05 -20.19
C GLU A 112 -13.89 -14.02 -20.02
N ARG A 113 -14.25 -12.76 -19.74
CA ARG A 113 -13.29 -11.74 -19.27
C ARG A 113 -12.77 -12.16 -17.88
N LEU A 114 -11.48 -11.98 -17.63
CA LEU A 114 -10.80 -12.50 -16.42
C LEU A 114 -10.69 -11.41 -15.34
N SER A 115 -10.50 -10.18 -15.79
CA SER A 115 -10.38 -8.99 -14.94
C SER A 115 -11.31 -7.88 -15.44
N GLY A 116 -11.87 -7.13 -14.51
CA GLY A 116 -12.59 -5.89 -14.76
C GLY A 116 -11.88 -4.68 -14.15
N THR A 117 -12.38 -3.52 -14.50
CA THR A 117 -11.99 -2.24 -13.89
C THR A 117 -13.23 -1.58 -13.31
N ARG A 118 -13.17 -1.14 -12.06
CA ARG A 118 -14.21 -0.29 -11.46
C ARG A 118 -13.60 1.00 -10.97
N GLN A 119 -14.37 2.09 -11.06
CA GLN A 119 -13.98 3.34 -10.45
C GLN A 119 -14.32 3.32 -8.96
N ALA A 120 -13.33 3.61 -8.12
CA ALA A 120 -13.51 3.81 -6.68
C ALA A 120 -13.37 5.30 -6.34
N ARG A 121 -14.30 5.82 -5.51
CA ARG A 121 -14.29 7.19 -4.99
C ARG A 121 -13.54 7.25 -3.65
N GLY A 122 -12.88 8.37 -3.37
CA GLY A 122 -12.20 8.60 -2.08
C GLY A 122 -10.87 7.85 -1.95
N THR A 123 -10.16 7.71 -3.05
CA THR A 123 -8.90 6.96 -3.19
C THR A 123 -7.71 7.94 -3.23
N ILE A 124 -6.50 7.52 -2.84
CA ILE A 124 -5.31 8.40 -2.77
C ILE A 124 -4.36 8.15 -3.97
N GLY A 125 -3.90 9.21 -4.67
CA GLY A 125 -2.92 9.16 -5.77
C GLY A 125 -2.90 10.41 -6.68
N PRO A 126 -1.85 10.70 -7.46
CA PRO A 126 -1.71 11.97 -8.20
C PRO A 126 -2.80 12.24 -9.26
N VAL A 127 -3.55 11.22 -9.69
CA VAL A 127 -4.69 11.35 -10.64
C VAL A 127 -6.01 11.70 -9.90
N THR A 128 -6.00 11.84 -8.57
CA THR A 128 -7.20 12.07 -7.75
C THR A 128 -7.71 13.50 -7.74
N VAL A 129 -7.24 14.37 -8.64
CA VAL A 129 -7.84 15.71 -8.85
C VAL A 129 -9.33 15.58 -9.22
N THR A 130 -9.76 14.43 -9.75
CA THR A 130 -11.16 14.09 -10.05
C THR A 130 -11.85 13.18 -9.01
N GLY A 131 -11.18 12.85 -7.89
CA GLY A 131 -11.76 12.08 -6.78
C GLY A 131 -12.08 10.61 -7.07
N THR A 132 -11.66 10.07 -8.22
CA THR A 132 -11.86 8.66 -8.60
C THR A 132 -10.56 7.99 -9.07
N VAL A 133 -10.35 6.73 -8.68
CA VAL A 133 -9.24 5.90 -9.16
C VAL A 133 -9.83 4.64 -9.81
N ALA A 134 -9.31 4.29 -10.99
CA ALA A 134 -9.63 3.06 -11.67
C ALA A 134 -8.95 1.88 -10.97
N MET A 135 -9.69 1.13 -10.15
CA MET A 135 -9.22 -0.15 -9.63
C MET A 135 -9.28 -1.18 -10.75
N SER A 136 -8.12 -1.41 -11.36
CA SER A 136 -7.92 -2.45 -12.37
C SER A 136 -7.77 -3.82 -11.69
N LEU A 137 -7.80 -4.89 -12.49
CA LEU A 137 -7.53 -6.26 -12.03
C LEU A 137 -8.57 -6.84 -11.04
N LEU A 138 -9.79 -6.30 -11.00
CA LEU A 138 -10.86 -6.86 -10.19
C LEU A 138 -11.34 -8.20 -10.77
N PRO A 139 -11.48 -9.26 -9.96
CA PRO A 139 -11.84 -10.58 -10.47
C PRO A 139 -13.27 -10.59 -10.99
N VAL A 140 -13.46 -11.08 -12.22
CA VAL A 140 -14.81 -11.32 -12.77
C VAL A 140 -15.42 -12.56 -12.11
N ARG A 141 -14.60 -13.61 -11.93
CA ARG A 141 -14.95 -14.82 -11.20
C ARG A 141 -14.26 -14.81 -9.83
N PRO A 142 -14.97 -14.40 -8.76
CA PRO A 142 -14.41 -14.32 -7.42
C PRO A 142 -14.04 -15.72 -6.92
N SER A 143 -13.03 -15.77 -6.08
CA SER A 143 -12.53 -16.96 -5.42
C SER A 143 -11.91 -16.51 -4.09
N PRO A 144 -11.87 -17.36 -3.05
CA PRO A 144 -11.30 -16.97 -1.77
C PRO A 144 -9.91 -16.34 -1.90
N TRP A 145 -9.08 -16.88 -2.80
CA TRP A 145 -7.77 -16.34 -3.15
C TRP A 145 -7.83 -14.92 -3.72
N THR A 146 -8.55 -14.71 -4.83
CA THR A 146 -8.63 -13.39 -5.48
C THR A 146 -9.32 -12.36 -4.61
N ASP A 147 -10.25 -12.79 -3.76
CA ASP A 147 -11.00 -11.90 -2.87
C ASP A 147 -10.11 -11.35 -1.75
N VAL A 148 -9.21 -12.17 -1.20
CA VAL A 148 -8.21 -11.73 -0.22
C VAL A 148 -7.31 -10.65 -0.84
N TRP A 149 -6.73 -10.92 -2.01
CA TRP A 149 -5.82 -9.97 -2.65
C TRP A 149 -6.54 -8.71 -3.16
N ALA A 150 -7.77 -8.83 -3.67
CA ALA A 150 -8.58 -7.67 -4.03
C ALA A 150 -8.87 -6.79 -2.80
N ARG A 151 -9.22 -7.38 -1.65
CA ARG A 151 -9.40 -6.65 -0.39
C ARG A 151 -8.11 -5.95 0.04
N LEU A 152 -6.97 -6.63 -0.02
CA LEU A 152 -5.67 -6.02 0.30
C LEU A 152 -5.37 -4.84 -0.61
N SER A 153 -5.50 -4.98 -1.94
CA SER A 153 -5.31 -3.85 -2.87
C SER A 153 -6.23 -2.68 -2.53
N SER A 154 -7.50 -2.96 -2.23
CA SER A 154 -8.49 -1.91 -1.91
C SER A 154 -8.10 -1.15 -0.64
N ALA A 155 -7.52 -1.83 0.36
CA ALA A 155 -7.02 -1.20 1.57
C ALA A 155 -5.74 -0.38 1.33
N GLY A 156 -4.91 -0.76 0.35
CA GLY A 156 -3.78 0.09 -0.08
C GLY A 156 -4.25 1.36 -0.80
N TRP A 157 -5.30 1.27 -1.61
CA TRP A 157 -5.82 2.41 -2.36
C TRP A 157 -6.69 3.35 -1.50
N ASN A 158 -7.44 2.80 -0.54
CA ASN A 158 -8.25 3.55 0.41
C ASN A 158 -8.00 3.05 1.85
N PRO A 159 -6.84 3.43 2.44
CA PRO A 159 -6.47 2.97 3.77
C PRO A 159 -7.40 3.57 4.83
N PRO A 160 -8.05 2.76 5.69
CA PRO A 160 -8.73 3.30 6.85
C PRO A 160 -7.73 4.03 7.75
N GLY A 161 -8.19 5.05 8.49
CA GLY A 161 -7.34 5.82 9.41
C GLY A 161 -6.51 4.97 10.39
N ARG A 162 -7.00 3.77 10.73
CA ARG A 162 -6.27 2.80 11.58
C ARG A 162 -4.99 2.26 10.95
N ILE A 163 -4.92 2.14 9.62
CA ILE A 163 -3.71 1.72 8.90
C ILE A 163 -2.61 2.78 9.02
N PHE A 164 -2.97 4.07 9.06
CA PHE A 164 -1.98 5.14 9.28
C PHE A 164 -1.27 4.96 10.63
N VAL A 165 -2.04 4.71 11.70
CA VAL A 165 -1.48 4.48 13.04
C VAL A 165 -0.69 3.16 13.10
N ALA A 166 -1.14 2.12 12.38
CA ALA A 166 -0.45 0.84 12.32
C ALA A 166 0.95 0.91 11.69
N GLY A 167 1.19 1.90 10.82
CA GLY A 167 2.50 2.14 10.21
C GLY A 167 3.50 2.87 11.12
N ALA A 168 3.05 3.48 12.22
CA ALA A 168 3.92 4.28 13.09
C ALA A 168 5.11 3.51 13.69
N PRO A 169 4.98 2.26 14.18
CA PRO A 169 6.13 1.51 14.70
C PRO A 169 7.23 1.31 13.66
N TRP A 170 6.84 0.98 12.42
CA TRP A 170 7.78 0.80 11.33
C TRP A 170 8.36 2.13 10.81
N GLY A 171 7.55 3.18 10.78
CA GLY A 171 8.02 4.55 10.49
C GLY A 171 9.07 5.01 11.51
N LEU A 172 8.86 4.72 12.79
CA LEU A 172 9.79 5.03 13.87
C LEU A 172 11.10 4.24 13.73
N ALA A 173 11.01 2.93 13.47
CA ALA A 173 12.18 2.10 13.24
C ALA A 173 13.01 2.60 12.03
N THR A 174 12.34 3.00 10.95
CA THR A 174 13.01 3.55 9.76
C THR A 174 13.63 4.92 10.04
N PHE A 175 12.92 5.81 10.75
CA PHE A 175 13.40 7.15 11.08
C PHE A 175 14.63 7.11 11.99
N LEU A 176 14.67 6.17 12.94
CA LEU A 176 15.79 6.00 13.86
C LEU A 176 16.95 5.22 13.24
N ALA A 177 16.73 4.57 12.08
CA ALA A 177 17.76 3.76 11.44
C ALA A 177 19.04 4.54 11.07
N PRO A 178 18.97 5.76 10.52
CA PRO A 178 20.10 6.68 10.39
C PRO A 178 20.99 6.78 11.64
N GLY A 179 20.37 6.93 12.81
CA GLY A 179 21.08 7.18 14.06
C GLY A 179 21.99 6.04 14.47
N TRP A 180 21.68 4.79 14.12
CA TRP A 180 22.57 3.66 14.40
C TRP A 180 23.53 3.35 13.24
N ILE A 181 23.15 3.62 11.99
CA ILE A 181 24.02 3.37 10.82
C ILE A 181 25.25 4.28 10.86
N LEU A 182 25.05 5.53 11.31
CA LEU A 182 26.05 6.59 11.23
C LEU A 182 26.79 6.80 12.54
N TRP A 183 26.23 6.36 13.65
CA TRP A 183 26.91 6.38 14.93
C TRP A 183 27.68 5.08 15.12
N PRO A 184 28.96 5.12 15.55
CA PRO A 184 29.73 3.91 15.81
C PRO A 184 29.13 3.15 16.99
N VAL A 185 28.20 2.25 16.71
CA VAL A 185 27.61 1.33 17.68
C VAL A 185 28.42 0.03 17.69
N GLY A 186 28.80 -0.41 18.88
CA GLY A 186 29.41 -1.73 19.07
C GLY A 186 28.47 -2.87 18.61
N PRO A 187 28.96 -4.12 18.59
CA PRO A 187 28.20 -5.28 18.10
C PRO A 187 26.89 -5.51 18.89
N VAL A 188 26.89 -5.23 20.18
CA VAL A 188 25.72 -5.41 21.06
C VAL A 188 24.56 -4.47 20.66
N PRO A 189 24.74 -3.13 20.57
CA PRO A 189 23.66 -2.26 20.12
C PRO A 189 23.18 -2.55 18.69
N ALA A 190 24.04 -3.03 17.79
CA ALA A 190 23.62 -3.45 16.45
C ALA A 190 22.64 -4.64 16.48
N VAL A 191 22.89 -5.63 17.36
CA VAL A 191 21.96 -6.76 17.58
C VAL A 191 20.65 -6.26 18.19
N LEU A 192 20.71 -5.41 19.22
CA LEU A 192 19.50 -4.85 19.84
C LEU A 192 18.66 -4.05 18.84
N TRP A 193 19.30 -3.27 17.97
CA TRP A 193 18.61 -2.54 16.89
C TRP A 193 17.97 -3.47 15.88
N SER A 194 18.68 -4.53 15.47
CA SER A 194 18.13 -5.54 14.57
C SER A 194 16.88 -6.19 15.16
N LEU A 195 16.92 -6.55 16.44
CA LEU A 195 15.77 -7.09 17.17
C LEU A 195 14.62 -6.07 17.26
N PHE A 196 14.92 -4.81 17.54
CA PHE A 196 13.92 -3.75 17.57
C PHE A 196 13.26 -3.55 16.21
N SER A 197 14.01 -3.51 15.12
CA SER A 197 13.47 -3.38 13.76
C SER A 197 12.57 -4.57 13.40
N VAL A 198 13.00 -5.80 13.72
CA VAL A 198 12.18 -7.01 13.50
C VAL A 198 10.90 -6.96 14.33
N ALA A 199 10.98 -6.54 15.60
CA ALA A 199 9.81 -6.39 16.45
C ALA A 199 8.87 -5.31 15.94
N ALA A 200 9.38 -4.15 15.52
CA ALA A 200 8.59 -3.06 14.95
C ALA A 200 7.86 -3.51 13.68
N LEU A 201 8.54 -4.23 12.79
CA LEU A 201 7.94 -4.83 11.59
C LEU A 201 6.81 -5.80 11.97
N ALA A 202 7.08 -6.72 12.90
CA ALA A 202 6.10 -7.70 13.36
C ALA A 202 4.87 -7.02 13.97
N VAL A 203 5.07 -6.01 14.81
CA VAL A 203 3.98 -5.21 15.41
C VAL A 203 3.17 -4.51 14.32
N THR A 204 3.82 -3.85 13.35
CA THR A 204 3.13 -3.21 12.22
C THR A 204 2.31 -4.21 11.42
N VAL A 205 2.87 -5.39 11.08
CA VAL A 205 2.13 -6.45 10.38
C VAL A 205 0.91 -6.90 11.20
N VAL A 206 1.06 -7.13 12.49
CA VAL A 206 -0.06 -7.52 13.38
C VAL A 206 -1.13 -6.43 13.42
N LEU A 207 -0.76 -5.16 13.56
CA LEU A 207 -1.69 -4.03 13.60
C LEU A 207 -2.43 -3.86 12.27
N VAL A 208 -1.72 -3.99 11.15
CA VAL A 208 -2.33 -3.96 9.80
C VAL A 208 -3.33 -5.11 9.66
N VAL A 209 -2.93 -6.35 9.97
CA VAL A 209 -3.82 -7.51 9.90
C VAL A 209 -5.04 -7.35 10.80
N ARG A 210 -4.88 -6.85 12.03
CA ARG A 210 -6.00 -6.56 12.94
C ARG A 210 -6.92 -5.48 12.37
N SER A 211 -6.37 -4.43 11.77
CA SER A 211 -7.15 -3.37 11.15
C SER A 211 -7.99 -3.85 9.96
N LEU A 212 -7.47 -4.81 9.19
CA LEU A 212 -8.14 -5.42 8.04
C LEU A 212 -9.22 -6.45 8.45
N ARG A 213 -9.03 -7.10 9.60
CA ARG A 213 -9.99 -8.06 10.16
C ARG A 213 -11.10 -7.41 10.98
N ALA A 214 -10.88 -6.19 11.48
CA ALA A 214 -11.88 -5.48 12.26
C ALA A 214 -13.16 -5.33 11.41
N PRO A 215 -14.31 -5.85 11.88
CA PRO A 215 -15.57 -5.64 11.18
C PRO A 215 -15.76 -4.13 11.04
N THR A 216 -15.94 -3.66 9.80
CA THR A 216 -16.30 -2.27 9.54
C THR A 216 -17.62 -2.03 10.26
N ALA A 217 -17.56 -1.52 11.49
CA ALA A 217 -18.72 -1.15 12.27
C ALA A 217 -19.56 -0.27 11.35
N ARG A 218 -20.76 -0.75 11.01
CA ARG A 218 -21.69 -0.18 10.03
C ARG A 218 -21.67 1.34 10.16
N ARG A 219 -20.94 2.04 9.28
CA ARG A 219 -21.11 3.48 9.09
C ARG A 219 -22.57 3.65 8.71
N GLY A 220 -23.27 4.41 9.55
CA GLY A 220 -24.71 4.43 9.67
C GLY A 220 -25.42 4.30 8.33
N VAL A 221 -26.28 3.28 8.24
CA VAL A 221 -27.51 3.41 7.46
C VAL A 221 -28.19 4.63 8.05
N GLN A 222 -27.99 5.80 7.45
CA GLN A 222 -28.94 6.90 7.56
C GLN A 222 -30.26 6.29 7.13
N ARG A 223 -31.10 5.93 8.10
CA ARG A 223 -32.51 5.68 7.84
C ARG A 223 -32.99 6.92 7.09
N PRO A 224 -33.56 6.78 5.88
CA PRO A 224 -34.28 7.88 5.26
C PRO A 224 -35.26 8.38 6.33
N SER A 225 -35.12 9.63 6.76
CA SER A 225 -36.15 10.29 7.54
C SER A 225 -37.42 10.20 6.69
N ALA A 226 -38.35 9.35 7.12
CA ALA A 226 -39.64 9.20 6.49
C ALA A 226 -40.24 10.60 6.32
N GLY A 227 -40.38 11.03 5.08
CA GLY A 227 -40.91 12.33 4.75
C GLY A 227 -42.28 12.47 5.40
N THR A 228 -42.43 13.49 6.24
CA THR A 228 -43.72 13.98 6.72
C THR A 228 -44.57 14.32 5.49
N PRO A 229 -45.73 13.68 5.27
CA PRO A 229 -46.60 14.06 4.18
C PRO A 229 -47.15 15.47 4.45
N ALA A 230 -46.82 16.41 3.57
CA ALA A 230 -47.41 17.73 3.58
C ALA A 230 -48.93 17.60 3.32
N ARG A 231 -49.74 17.91 4.34
CA ARG A 231 -51.18 18.15 4.15
C ARG A 231 -51.34 19.47 3.40
N SER A 232 -51.76 19.39 2.13
CA SER A 232 -52.36 20.52 1.43
C SER A 232 -53.71 20.84 2.08
N ARG A 233 -53.89 22.10 2.48
CA ARG A 233 -55.20 22.71 2.72
C ARG A 233 -55.68 23.36 1.42
#